data_AF-A0A9J6FRX0-F1
#
_entry.id   AF-A0A9J6FRX0-F1
#
_cell.length_a   1.000
_cell.length_b   1.000
_cell.length_c   1.000
_cell.angle_alpha   90.00
_cell.angle_beta   90.00
_cell.angle_gamma   90.00
#
_symmetry.space_group_name_H-M   'P 1'
#
loop_
_entity.id
_entity.type
_entity.pdbx_description
1 polymer ?
#
loop_
_entity_poly.entity_id
_entity_poly.type
_entity_poly.pdbx_seq_one_letter_code
_entity_poly.pdbx_strand_id
1 'polypeptide(L)'
;MILRVLGVCLAQVPIYAGLTYDAVMLWARAATQVLRENGSLSNGTAVGLKIRGSLYRSALGFDIRVDENGDAEGNYTVLGFSLPVDDHLTPVGRFTLAENASSLPVFRQEKPIAWLGGSPPVGEPKCGFKNDKCASKQDWRVLVICITCACVVLVLGVFAFRHYHYEYKLARLLWKVDMDEVMVLRTNSELSLQDGAQNGVLETTRLGFAFPDEQHLLKLRRRLQSAPWVGGWAANPAATTAAALDTAEATGTGTRRGRVGFYKGNVVHIKRVYKKNVDLTRSIRKELIQVREMRHENVTPFIGACVDPPNICVLTLFCARGSLEIADFGLHEFRAAQTCVPQKVSENAFRGLLWRAPELLRMASPPARGTQKGDVYSFGIVLYEIIGRHGPWGQKAPPTHGKSCSLDFYCETQEYTTIRIVF
;
A
#
# COMPACT_ATOMS: atom_id res chain seq x y z
N MET A 1 18.42 71.66 54.18
CA MET A 1 18.61 72.36 55.47
C MET A 1 19.77 73.34 55.32
N ILE A 2 19.54 74.65 55.48
CA ILE A 2 20.58 75.68 55.38
C ILE A 2 20.97 76.07 56.80
N LEU A 3 22.13 75.60 57.29
CA LEU A 3 22.70 76.16 58.52
C LEU A 3 23.40 77.48 58.15
N ARG A 4 22.78 78.61 58.52
CA ARG A 4 23.48 79.89 58.58
C ARG A 4 24.31 79.93 59.85
N VAL A 5 25.57 79.53 59.75
CA VAL A 5 26.58 79.86 60.74
C VAL A 5 27.75 80.52 60.02
N LEU A 6 27.91 81.82 60.25
CA LEU A 6 29.12 82.62 60.06
C LEU A 6 29.89 82.42 58.75
N GLY A 7 29.51 83.15 57.70
CA GLY A 7 30.43 83.65 56.67
C GLY A 7 31.15 82.64 55.76
N VAL A 8 30.90 81.34 55.87
CA VAL A 8 31.48 80.30 55.01
C VAL A 8 30.48 79.90 53.92
N CYS A 9 31.00 79.70 52.71
CA CYS A 9 30.30 79.30 51.49
C CYS A 9 29.17 78.29 51.78
N LEU A 10 27.98 78.50 51.19
CA LEU A 10 26.83 77.59 51.28
C LEU A 10 27.20 76.21 50.73
N ALA A 11 27.81 75.38 51.56
CA ALA A 11 28.06 73.97 51.25
C ALA A 11 26.74 73.23 51.46
N GLN A 12 26.16 72.77 50.36
CA GLN A 12 25.00 71.89 50.41
C GLN A 12 25.43 70.59 51.11
N VAL A 13 24.82 70.28 52.25
CA VAL A 13 25.10 69.03 52.97
C VAL A 13 24.78 67.87 52.04
N PRO A 14 25.73 66.95 51.78
CA PRO A 14 25.49 65.82 50.90
C PRO A 14 24.36 64.96 51.47
N ILE A 15 23.48 64.46 50.58
CA ILE A 15 22.29 63.68 50.96
C ILE A 15 22.67 62.50 51.87
N TYR A 16 23.78 61.83 51.57
CA TYR A 16 24.31 60.70 52.35
C TYR A 16 24.63 61.05 53.81
N ALA A 17 25.09 62.28 54.09
CA ALA A 17 25.37 62.71 55.46
C ALA A 17 24.06 62.86 56.26
N GLY A 18 23.00 63.38 55.64
CA GLY A 18 21.66 63.43 56.24
C GLY A 18 21.11 62.03 56.51
N LEU A 19 21.24 61.12 55.55
CA LEU A 19 20.79 59.72 55.71
C LEU A 19 21.56 58.97 56.81
N THR A 20 22.88 59.21 56.93
CA THR A 20 23.70 58.58 57.98
C THR A 20 23.33 59.13 59.35
N TYR A 21 23.10 60.44 59.46
CA TYR A 21 22.58 61.05 60.67
C TYR A 21 21.24 60.40 61.07
N ASP A 22 20.33 60.25 60.13
CA ASP A 22 19.03 59.62 60.37
C ASP A 22 19.16 58.17 60.83
N ALA A 23 20.03 57.38 60.21
CA ALA A 23 20.28 55.99 60.59
C ALA A 23 20.79 55.86 62.04
N VAL A 24 21.75 56.71 62.43
CA VAL A 24 22.29 56.75 63.80
C VAL A 24 21.21 57.18 64.80
N MET A 25 20.44 58.21 64.46
CA MET A 25 19.37 58.71 65.33
C MET A 25 18.24 57.70 65.49
N LEU A 26 17.88 56.97 64.43
CA LEU A 26 16.89 55.92 64.43
C LEU A 26 17.31 54.76 65.34
N TRP A 27 18.56 54.30 65.19
CA TRP A 27 19.14 53.28 66.07
C TRP A 27 19.19 53.75 67.53
N ALA A 28 19.65 54.98 67.78
CA ALA A 28 19.77 55.52 69.15
C ALA A 28 18.41 55.61 69.86
N ARG A 29 17.35 55.98 69.15
CA ARG A 29 15.98 55.99 69.68
C ARG A 29 15.51 54.58 70.06
N ALA A 30 15.71 53.61 69.17
CA ALA A 30 15.35 52.21 69.43
C ALA A 30 16.15 51.61 70.59
N ALA A 31 17.46 51.84 70.61
CA ALA A 31 18.36 51.43 71.70
C ALA A 31 17.92 52.03 73.05
N THR A 32 17.53 53.30 73.08
CA THR A 32 17.03 53.95 74.29
C THR A 32 15.73 53.32 74.78
N GLN A 33 14.81 52.93 73.88
CA GLN A 33 13.59 52.22 74.26
C GLN A 33 13.89 50.84 74.86
N VAL A 34 14.81 50.08 74.25
CA VAL A 34 15.25 48.77 74.78
C VAL A 34 15.86 48.91 76.18
N LEU A 35 16.71 49.92 76.41
CA LEU A 35 17.32 50.16 77.72
C LEU A 35 16.29 50.55 78.78
N ARG A 36 15.27 51.36 78.43
CA ARG A 36 14.18 51.72 79.35
C ARG A 36 13.33 50.51 79.76
N GLU A 37 13.20 49.53 78.88
CA GLU A 37 12.54 48.25 79.14
C GLU A 37 13.48 47.23 79.82
N ASN A 38 14.64 47.67 80.33
CA ASN A 38 15.66 46.85 80.99
C ASN A 38 16.22 45.72 80.10
N GLY A 39 16.16 45.89 78.78
CA GLY A 39 16.71 44.97 77.79
C GLY A 39 18.19 45.22 77.49
N SER A 40 18.88 44.21 76.95
CA SER A 40 20.28 44.32 76.55
C SER A 40 20.43 44.82 75.11
N LEU A 41 21.35 45.76 74.88
CA LEU A 41 21.73 46.23 73.54
C LEU A 41 22.47 45.17 72.70
N SER A 42 22.98 44.10 73.31
CA SER A 42 23.58 42.98 72.58
C SER A 42 22.54 42.17 71.80
N ASN A 43 21.25 42.30 72.12
CA ASN A 43 20.17 41.66 71.40
C ASN A 43 19.71 42.52 70.22
N GLY A 44 20.38 42.40 69.08
CA GLY A 44 20.07 43.16 67.86
C GLY A 44 18.63 42.98 67.36
N THR A 45 18.02 41.83 67.60
CA THR A 45 16.61 41.56 67.24
C THR A 45 15.66 42.45 68.03
N ALA A 46 15.91 42.66 69.32
CA ALA A 46 15.10 43.53 70.16
C ALA A 46 15.17 45.00 69.69
N VAL A 47 16.35 45.46 69.28
CA VAL A 47 16.54 46.79 68.71
C VAL A 47 15.85 46.91 67.35
N GLY A 48 16.03 45.91 66.47
CA GLY A 48 15.41 45.88 65.13
C GLY A 48 13.88 45.89 65.17
N LEU A 49 13.26 45.19 66.12
CA LEU A 49 11.81 45.20 66.32
C LEU A 49 11.27 46.57 66.72
N LYS A 50 12.04 47.39 67.44
CA LYS A 50 11.66 48.78 67.78
C LYS A 50 11.86 49.75 66.61
N ILE A 51 12.71 49.41 65.64
CA ILE A 51 12.96 50.21 64.44
C ILE A 51 11.85 49.98 63.39
N ARG A 52 11.40 48.74 63.22
CA ARG A 52 10.33 48.38 62.26
C ARG A 52 9.00 49.03 62.64
N GLY A 53 8.26 49.52 61.65
CA GLY A 53 7.00 50.24 61.88
C GLY A 53 7.17 51.64 62.52
N SER A 54 8.39 52.12 62.72
CA SER A 54 8.63 53.45 63.31
C SER A 54 8.53 54.56 62.27
N LEU A 55 7.99 55.71 62.69
CA LEU A 55 7.93 56.93 61.90
C LEU A 55 8.95 57.93 62.46
N TYR A 56 9.79 58.50 61.61
CA TYR A 56 10.72 59.54 62.01
C TYR A 56 10.80 60.66 60.97
N ARG A 57 11.11 61.87 61.46
CA ARG A 57 11.42 63.01 60.61
C ARG A 57 12.91 63.06 60.32
N SER A 58 13.27 62.95 59.04
CA SER A 58 14.63 63.01 58.52
C SER A 58 15.24 64.40 58.72
N ALA A 59 16.56 64.46 58.92
CA ALA A 59 17.34 65.70 58.88
C ALA A 59 17.23 66.45 57.54
N LEU A 60 16.85 65.75 56.48
CA LEU A 60 16.55 66.34 55.17
C LEU A 60 15.17 67.02 55.12
N GLY A 61 14.33 66.85 56.15
CA GLY A 61 13.04 67.51 56.32
C GLY A 61 11.83 66.69 55.88
N PHE A 62 12.03 65.44 55.46
CA PHE A 62 10.97 64.52 55.03
C PHE A 62 10.54 63.59 56.17
N ASP A 63 9.28 63.19 56.20
CA ASP A 63 8.80 62.14 57.10
C ASP A 63 9.00 60.78 56.43
N ILE A 64 9.68 59.86 57.12
CA ILE A 64 10.03 58.53 56.62
C ILE A 64 9.41 57.50 57.56
N ARG A 65 8.76 56.49 56.98
CA ARG A 65 8.22 55.35 57.71
C ARG A 65 9.08 54.13 57.42
N VAL A 66 9.48 53.42 58.47
CA VAL A 66 10.11 52.11 58.31
C VAL A 66 9.03 51.06 58.23
N ASP A 67 9.04 50.23 57.20
CA ASP A 67 8.07 49.16 57.01
C ASP A 67 8.31 47.96 57.97
N GLU A 68 7.56 46.88 57.77
CA GLU A 68 7.70 45.64 58.55
C GLU A 68 8.99 44.87 58.24
N ASN A 69 9.57 45.06 57.05
CA ASN A 69 10.81 44.43 56.63
C ASN A 69 12.04 45.15 57.20
N GLY A 70 11.90 46.43 57.56
CA GLY A 70 12.97 47.30 58.02
C GLY A 70 13.45 48.28 56.94
N ASP A 71 12.73 48.38 55.83
CA ASP A 71 13.03 49.28 54.72
C ASP A 71 12.41 50.66 54.96
N ALA A 72 13.16 51.71 54.61
CA ALA A 72 12.72 53.08 54.76
C ALA A 72 11.87 53.52 53.56
N GLU A 73 10.57 53.69 53.77
CA GLU A 73 9.61 54.21 52.79
C GLU A 73 9.40 55.72 52.98
N GLY A 74 9.70 56.49 51.93
CA GLY A 74 9.44 57.93 51.88
C GLY A 74 8.26 58.29 51.00
N ASN A 75 7.67 59.46 51.22
CA ASN A 75 6.68 60.02 50.29
C ASN A 75 7.38 60.53 49.03
N TYR A 76 6.96 60.03 47.87
CA TYR A 76 7.46 60.47 46.57
C TYR A 76 6.49 61.45 45.91
N THR A 77 7.02 62.56 45.41
CA THR A 77 6.25 63.56 44.66
C THR A 77 6.70 63.54 43.21
N VAL A 78 5.75 63.47 42.28
CA VAL A 78 6.01 63.58 40.85
C VAL A 78 6.04 65.06 40.50
N LEU A 79 7.16 65.50 39.94
CA LEU A 79 7.32 66.83 39.38
C LEU A 79 7.09 66.75 37.87
N GLY A 80 6.32 67.69 37.33
CA GLY A 80 5.97 67.76 35.92
C GLY A 80 5.52 69.15 35.52
N PHE A 81 5.42 69.37 34.21
CA PHE A 81 4.81 70.57 33.66
C PHE A 81 3.29 70.46 33.79
N SER A 82 2.65 71.45 34.40
CA SER A 82 1.18 71.49 34.50
C SER A 82 0.58 72.07 33.24
N LEU A 83 1.27 73.03 32.61
CA LEU A 83 0.95 73.60 31.31
C LEU A 83 2.14 73.42 30.35
N PRO A 84 1.90 73.30 29.03
CA PRO A 84 2.96 73.11 28.04
C PRO A 84 3.95 74.28 27.92
N VAL A 85 3.62 75.44 28.48
CA VAL A 85 4.37 76.70 28.39
C VAL A 85 5.11 77.02 29.70
N ASP A 86 4.99 76.16 30.72
CA ASP A 86 5.68 76.38 31.99
C ASP A 86 7.20 76.19 31.84
N ASP A 87 7.99 77.15 32.31
CA ASP A 87 9.47 77.07 32.31
C ASP A 87 10.04 76.30 33.52
N HIS A 88 9.19 75.87 34.45
CA HIS A 88 9.60 75.18 35.67
C HIS A 88 8.72 73.98 35.99
N LEU A 89 9.32 72.97 36.61
CA LEU A 89 8.61 71.79 37.08
C LEU A 89 7.82 72.12 38.33
N THR A 90 6.57 71.67 38.38
CA THR A 90 5.69 71.82 39.55
C THR A 90 5.28 70.43 40.07
N PRO A 91 4.93 70.29 41.36
CA PRO A 91 4.37 69.04 41.85
C PRO A 91 3.00 68.79 41.21
N VAL A 92 2.90 67.71 40.44
CA VAL A 92 1.69 67.32 39.68
C VAL A 92 0.94 66.16 40.34
N GLY A 93 1.58 65.44 41.23
CA GLY A 93 0.95 64.39 42.02
C GLY A 93 1.92 63.80 43.02
N ARG A 94 1.41 62.93 43.88
CA ARG A 94 2.20 62.25 44.91
C ARG A 94 1.82 60.79 45.01
N PHE A 95 2.77 59.97 45.42
CA PHE A 95 2.53 58.60 45.80
C PHE A 95 2.11 58.57 47.27
N THR A 96 0.91 58.05 47.51
CA THR A 96 0.42 57.81 48.87
C THR A 96 0.38 56.31 49.12
N LEU A 97 0.87 55.89 50.28
CA LEU A 97 0.66 54.53 50.77
C LEU A 97 -0.84 54.30 50.97
N ALA A 98 -1.34 53.16 50.49
CA ALA A 98 -2.72 52.76 50.76
C ALA A 98 -2.87 52.44 52.27
N GLU A 99 -4.07 52.67 52.82
CA GLU A 99 -4.35 52.45 54.25
C GLU A 99 -4.08 51.01 54.70
N ASN A 100 -4.07 50.05 53.76
CA ASN A 100 -3.66 48.67 53.98
C ASN A 100 -2.19 48.50 53.57
N ALA A 101 -1.31 48.36 54.56
CA ALA A 101 0.16 48.39 54.48
C ALA A 101 0.85 47.30 53.63
N SER A 102 0.12 46.60 52.76
CA SER A 102 0.59 45.46 51.95
C SER A 102 0.50 45.71 50.43
N SER A 103 0.28 46.95 49.99
CA SER A 103 0.13 47.29 48.58
C SER A 103 1.07 48.41 48.14
N LEU A 104 1.45 48.37 46.86
CA LEU A 104 2.30 49.36 46.21
C LEU A 104 1.72 50.78 46.38
N PRO A 105 2.57 51.82 46.51
CA PRO A 105 2.12 53.20 46.61
C PRO A 105 1.23 53.59 45.42
N VAL A 106 0.08 54.19 45.69
CA VAL A 106 -0.88 54.62 44.66
C VAL A 106 -0.56 56.04 44.26
N PHE A 107 -0.42 56.29 42.96
CA PHE A 107 -0.25 57.63 42.43
C PHE A 107 -1.56 58.41 42.53
N ARG A 108 -1.57 59.49 43.31
CA ARG A 108 -2.67 60.46 43.35
C ARG A 108 -2.27 61.71 42.59
N GLN A 109 -2.93 61.91 41.46
CA GLN A 109 -2.73 63.07 40.61
C GLN A 109 -3.48 64.27 41.19
N GLU A 110 -2.76 65.37 41.42
CA GLU A 110 -3.31 66.62 41.98
C GLU A 110 -3.46 67.69 40.91
N LYS A 111 -2.60 67.68 39.88
CA LYS A 111 -2.68 68.55 38.70
C LYS A 111 -2.57 67.75 37.41
N PRO A 112 -3.16 68.22 36.30
CA PRO A 112 -2.93 67.60 34.99
C PRO A 112 -1.45 67.64 34.61
N ILE A 113 -0.96 66.57 34.00
CA ILE A 113 0.40 66.52 33.43
C ILE A 113 0.28 66.95 31.97
N ALA A 114 1.04 67.97 31.57
CA ALA A 114 1.07 68.46 30.20
C ALA A 114 1.84 67.50 29.28
N TRP A 115 1.16 66.47 28.80
CA TRP A 115 1.70 65.59 27.76
C TRP A 115 1.70 66.30 26.41
N LEU A 116 2.86 66.36 25.74
CA LEU A 116 3.00 67.00 24.42
C LEU A 116 2.04 66.44 23.35
N GLY A 117 1.67 65.15 23.45
CA GLY A 117 0.69 64.49 22.58
C GLY A 117 -0.74 64.44 23.13
N GLY A 118 -1.05 65.22 24.17
CA GLY A 118 -2.36 65.28 24.83
C GLY A 118 -2.67 64.10 25.76
N SER A 119 -1.93 62.99 25.67
CA SER A 119 -2.09 61.81 26.51
C SER A 119 -0.74 61.16 26.84
N PRO A 120 -0.66 60.34 27.91
CA PRO A 120 0.56 59.60 28.23
C PRO A 120 0.96 58.69 27.05
N PRO A 121 2.25 58.65 26.67
CA PRO A 121 2.71 57.75 25.63
C PRO A 121 2.48 56.29 26.04
N VAL A 122 2.14 55.45 25.06
CA VAL A 122 2.04 54.01 25.28
C VAL A 122 3.40 53.45 25.72
N GLY A 123 3.39 52.58 26.74
CA GLY A 123 4.62 51.97 27.28
C GLY A 123 5.33 51.03 26.29
N GLU A 124 4.64 50.60 25.23
CA GLU A 124 5.21 49.79 24.15
C GLU A 124 4.63 50.25 22.79
N PRO A 125 5.45 50.37 21.73
CA PRO A 125 4.96 50.68 20.40
C PRO A 125 4.07 49.57 19.82
N LYS A 126 3.16 49.91 18.88
CA LYS A 126 2.17 48.97 18.30
C LYS A 126 2.79 47.69 17.70
N CYS A 127 3.95 47.81 17.07
CA CYS A 127 4.66 46.67 16.46
C CYS A 127 5.65 45.98 17.40
N GLY A 128 5.69 46.36 18.69
CA GLY A 128 6.73 45.94 19.63
C GLY A 128 8.06 46.63 19.34
N PHE A 129 8.95 46.68 20.33
CA PHE A 129 10.25 47.37 20.20
C PHE A 129 11.13 46.81 19.08
N LYS A 130 10.93 45.54 18.70
CA LYS A 130 11.71 44.82 17.68
C LYS A 130 10.92 44.50 16.40
N ASN A 131 9.73 45.07 16.23
CA ASN A 131 8.83 44.76 15.10
C ASN A 131 8.25 43.31 15.11
N ASP A 132 8.44 42.55 16.20
CA ASP A 132 8.01 41.15 16.32
C ASP A 132 6.49 40.96 16.28
N LYS A 133 5.71 41.98 16.68
CA LYS A 133 4.23 41.91 16.65
C LYS A 133 3.64 42.16 15.24
N CYS A 134 4.43 42.77 14.34
CA CYS A 134 4.04 43.08 12.97
C CYS A 134 4.70 42.16 11.92
N ALA A 135 5.69 41.36 12.32
CA ALA A 135 6.20 40.27 11.49
C ALA A 135 5.10 39.23 11.26
N SER A 136 4.79 38.96 9.98
CA SER A 136 3.82 37.94 9.58
C SER A 136 4.18 36.63 10.26
N LYS A 137 3.36 36.21 11.24
CA LYS A 137 3.53 34.90 11.85
C LYS A 137 3.29 33.88 10.76
N GLN A 138 4.27 33.02 10.51
CA GLN A 138 4.08 31.87 9.66
C GLN A 138 2.97 31.02 10.27
N ASP A 139 1.79 31.07 9.66
CA ASP A 139 0.63 30.33 10.14
C ASP A 139 0.92 28.84 10.02
N TRP A 140 1.13 28.17 11.16
CA TRP A 140 1.33 26.73 11.24
C TRP A 140 0.20 25.94 10.54
N ARG A 141 -0.97 26.57 10.37
CA ARG A 141 -2.11 26.05 9.58
C ARG A 141 -1.73 25.80 8.11
N VAL A 142 -0.94 26.68 7.50
CA VAL A 142 -0.47 26.51 6.11
C VAL A 142 0.47 25.31 6.01
N LEU A 143 1.36 25.14 6.99
CA LEU A 143 2.26 23.98 7.06
C LEU A 143 1.47 22.67 7.18
N VAL A 144 0.44 22.65 8.03
CA VAL A 144 -0.44 21.48 8.20
C VAL A 144 -1.18 21.15 6.91
N ILE A 145 -1.70 22.15 6.18
CA ILE A 145 -2.39 21.93 4.89
C ILE A 145 -1.42 21.35 3.84
N CYS A 146 -0.19 21.87 3.76
CA CYS A 146 0.80 21.33 2.81
C CYS A 146 1.16 19.87 3.12
N ILE A 147 1.32 19.52 4.40
CA ILE A 147 1.63 18.14 4.82
C ILE A 147 0.47 17.20 4.51
N THR A 148 -0.77 17.59 4.80
CA THR A 148 -1.94 16.74 4.51
C THR A 148 -2.13 16.52 3.01
N CYS A 149 -1.96 17.56 2.19
CA CYS A 149 -1.99 17.44 0.73
C CYS A 149 -0.89 16.49 0.22
N ALA A 150 0.35 16.60 0.73
CA ALA A 150 1.45 15.71 0.36
C ALA A 150 1.15 14.25 0.72
N CYS A 151 0.59 13.98 1.90
CA CYS A 151 0.18 12.64 2.32
C CYS A 151 -0.90 12.05 1.40
N VAL A 152 -1.90 12.85 1.01
CA VAL A 152 -2.97 12.40 0.10
C VAL A 152 -2.40 12.04 -1.27
N VAL A 153 -1.51 12.86 -1.83
CA VAL A 153 -0.84 12.57 -3.11
C VAL A 153 -0.02 11.28 -3.02
N LEU A 154 0.68 11.05 -1.91
CA LEU A 154 1.49 9.85 -1.70
C LEU A 154 0.60 8.59 -1.65
N VAL A 155 -0.52 8.65 -0.92
CA VAL A 155 -1.49 7.54 -0.86
C VAL A 155 -2.07 7.24 -2.26
N LEU A 156 -2.50 8.26 -2.99
CA LEU A 156 -3.00 8.09 -4.37
C LEU A 156 -1.92 7.50 -5.29
N GLY A 157 -0.66 7.93 -5.15
CA GLY A 157 0.48 7.39 -5.86
C GLY A 157 0.70 5.90 -5.58
N VAL A 158 0.57 5.46 -4.32
CA VAL A 158 0.66 4.04 -3.95
C VAL A 158 -0.47 3.23 -4.57
N PHE A 159 -1.72 3.73 -4.53
CA PHE A 159 -2.85 3.05 -5.17
C PHE A 159 -2.66 2.94 -6.68
N ALA A 160 -2.24 4.03 -7.34
CA ALA A 160 -1.93 4.03 -8.76
C ALA A 160 -0.80 3.06 -9.11
N PHE A 161 0.28 3.04 -8.31
CA PHE A 161 1.38 2.09 -8.49
C PHE A 161 0.93 0.64 -8.33
N ARG A 162 0.13 0.34 -7.29
CA ARG A 162 -0.44 -1.01 -7.11
C ARG A 162 -1.34 -1.41 -8.27
N HIS A 163 -2.16 -0.47 -8.77
CA HIS A 163 -3.02 -0.70 -9.92
C HIS A 163 -2.21 -0.94 -11.20
N TYR A 164 -1.21 -0.10 -11.45
CA TYR A 164 -0.29 -0.26 -12.58
C TYR A 164 0.44 -1.60 -12.54
N HIS A 165 1.00 -1.97 -11.38
CA HIS A 165 1.70 -3.24 -11.22
C HIS A 165 0.76 -4.44 -11.39
N TYR A 166 -0.51 -4.33 -10.99
CA TYR A 166 -1.53 -5.35 -11.24
C TYR A 166 -1.81 -5.50 -12.74
N GLU A 167 -2.07 -4.41 -13.46
CA GLU A 167 -2.32 -4.45 -14.90
C GLU A 167 -1.08 -4.92 -15.68
N TYR A 168 0.12 -4.53 -15.27
CA TYR A 168 1.38 -5.03 -15.83
C TYR A 168 1.49 -6.56 -15.69
N LYS A 169 1.16 -7.13 -14.52
CA LYS A 169 1.12 -8.59 -14.33
C LYS A 169 0.13 -9.27 -15.27
N LEU A 170 -1.06 -8.69 -15.48
CA LEU A 170 -2.07 -9.24 -16.41
C LEU A 170 -1.66 -9.13 -17.88
N ALA A 171 -0.83 -8.15 -18.25
CA ALA A 171 -0.34 -7.96 -19.61
C ALA A 171 0.77 -8.94 -20.02
N ARG A 172 1.39 -9.64 -19.04
CA ARG A 172 2.42 -10.64 -19.34
C ARG A 172 1.79 -11.89 -19.95
N LEU A 173 1.95 -12.03 -21.27
CA LEU A 173 1.51 -13.20 -22.04
C LEU A 173 2.43 -14.41 -21.83
N LEU A 174 2.89 -14.66 -20.60
CA LEU A 174 3.78 -15.79 -20.32
C LEU A 174 3.13 -17.11 -20.76
N TRP A 175 1.81 -17.23 -20.63
CA TRP A 175 1.03 -18.43 -20.92
C TRP A 175 0.80 -18.65 -22.43
N LYS A 176 1.08 -17.63 -23.25
CA LYS A 176 0.90 -17.72 -24.70
C LYS A 176 1.94 -18.67 -25.25
N VAL A 177 1.48 -19.63 -26.03
CA VAL A 177 2.32 -20.59 -26.75
C VAL A 177 2.22 -20.27 -28.23
N ASP A 178 3.38 -20.15 -28.86
CA ASP A 178 3.46 -20.11 -30.31
C ASP A 178 3.42 -21.54 -30.86
N MET A 179 2.61 -21.79 -31.89
CA MET A 179 2.45 -23.13 -32.44
C MET A 179 3.66 -23.61 -33.22
N ASP A 180 4.50 -22.69 -33.69
CA ASP A 180 5.74 -23.02 -34.38
C ASP A 180 6.77 -23.67 -33.45
N GLU A 181 6.69 -23.40 -32.13
CA GLU A 181 7.52 -24.05 -31.11
C GLU A 181 7.04 -25.46 -30.72
N VAL A 182 5.86 -25.89 -31.18
CA VAL A 182 5.22 -27.14 -30.77
C VAL A 182 5.45 -28.23 -31.81
N MET A 183 6.18 -29.28 -31.41
CA MET A 183 6.40 -30.45 -32.26
C MET A 183 5.26 -31.45 -32.12
N VAL A 184 4.34 -31.49 -33.08
CA VAL A 184 3.20 -32.42 -33.07
C VAL A 184 3.65 -33.82 -33.48
N LEU A 185 3.42 -34.82 -32.62
CA LEU A 185 3.68 -36.21 -32.95
C LEU A 185 2.55 -36.73 -33.86
N ARG A 186 2.90 -37.11 -35.10
CA ARG A 186 1.99 -37.82 -35.99
C ARG A 186 2.09 -39.31 -35.72
N THR A 187 0.97 -39.92 -35.32
CA THR A 187 0.86 -41.37 -35.30
C THR A 187 0.68 -41.83 -36.74
N ASN A 188 1.76 -42.27 -37.38
CA ASN A 188 1.66 -42.95 -38.67
C ASN A 188 1.11 -44.35 -38.40
N SER A 189 -0.19 -44.54 -38.60
CA SER A 189 -0.78 -45.86 -38.82
C SER A 189 -0.45 -46.30 -40.24
N GLU A 190 0.77 -46.77 -40.46
CA GLU A 190 1.22 -47.54 -41.65
C GLU A 190 2.71 -47.88 -41.46
N LEU A 191 2.99 -48.95 -40.71
CA LEU A 191 4.20 -49.75 -40.92
C LEU A 191 3.71 -51.16 -41.24
N SER A 192 3.71 -51.45 -42.52
CA SER A 192 3.36 -52.71 -43.16
C SER A 192 4.20 -53.88 -42.66
N LEU A 193 3.56 -55.01 -42.34
CA LEU A 193 4.15 -56.33 -42.51
C LEU A 193 3.07 -57.31 -42.97
N GLN A 194 3.24 -57.77 -44.22
CA GLN A 194 2.86 -59.11 -44.65
C GLN A 194 3.46 -60.13 -43.67
N ASP A 195 2.70 -61.14 -43.27
CA ASP A 195 3.04 -62.54 -43.57
C ASP A 195 2.00 -63.52 -43.01
N GLY A 196 1.86 -64.63 -43.73
CA GLY A 196 0.95 -65.72 -43.41
C GLY A 196 1.43 -66.65 -42.30
N ALA A 197 0.44 -67.30 -41.69
CA ALA A 197 0.39 -68.70 -41.24
C ALA A 197 1.63 -69.32 -40.53
N GLN A 198 1.53 -69.59 -39.23
CA GLN A 198 1.22 -70.92 -38.65
C GLN A 198 1.62 -71.02 -37.15
N ASN A 199 0.74 -71.69 -36.39
CA ASN A 199 0.96 -72.42 -35.13
C ASN A 199 1.14 -71.66 -33.80
N GLY A 200 0.05 -71.63 -33.02
CA GLY A 200 -0.01 -72.32 -31.72
C GLY A 200 0.61 -71.69 -30.47
N VAL A 201 -0.26 -71.58 -29.45
CA VAL A 201 0.00 -71.48 -27.99
C VAL A 201 0.06 -70.06 -27.40
N LEU A 202 -0.79 -69.91 -26.37
CA LEU A 202 -1.14 -68.71 -25.62
C LEU A 202 0.00 -68.29 -24.69
N GLU A 203 0.47 -67.04 -24.75
CA GLU A 203 1.04 -66.38 -23.58
C GLU A 203 0.86 -64.86 -23.63
N THR A 204 0.28 -64.33 -22.56
CA THR A 204 -0.08 -62.94 -22.36
C THR A 204 1.17 -62.10 -22.08
N THR A 205 1.68 -61.35 -23.08
CA THR A 205 2.79 -60.42 -22.86
C THR A 205 2.41 -59.00 -23.28
N ARG A 206 2.37 -58.14 -22.25
CA ARG A 206 2.43 -56.67 -22.23
C ARG A 206 2.63 -55.99 -23.59
N LEU A 207 1.60 -55.26 -24.05
CA LEU A 207 1.76 -54.17 -25.02
C LEU A 207 2.58 -53.04 -24.35
N GLY A 208 3.90 -53.15 -24.48
CA GLY A 208 4.83 -52.07 -24.17
C GLY A 208 4.70 -50.97 -25.21
N PHE A 209 4.29 -49.78 -24.76
CA PHE A 209 4.71 -48.57 -25.44
C PHE A 209 6.23 -48.52 -25.34
N ALA A 210 6.92 -48.77 -26.44
CA ALA A 210 8.36 -48.57 -26.51
C ALA A 210 8.64 -47.07 -26.29
N PHE A 211 9.00 -46.73 -25.06
CA PHE A 211 9.74 -45.50 -24.79
C PHE A 211 11.01 -45.57 -25.66
N PRO A 212 11.37 -44.50 -26.39
CA PRO A 212 12.67 -44.47 -27.04
C PRO A 212 13.73 -44.62 -25.94
N ASP A 213 14.54 -45.67 -26.04
CA ASP A 213 15.63 -45.98 -25.10
C ASP A 213 16.40 -44.71 -24.74
N GLU A 214 16.79 -44.60 -23.47
CA GLU A 214 17.65 -43.54 -22.92
C GLU A 214 18.92 -43.29 -23.77
N GLN A 215 19.36 -44.29 -24.54
CA GLN A 215 20.50 -44.17 -25.45
C GLN A 215 20.25 -43.26 -26.67
N HIS A 216 19.01 -43.12 -27.16
CA HIS A 216 18.69 -42.26 -28.31
C HIS A 216 18.58 -40.78 -27.92
N LEU A 217 18.07 -40.49 -26.72
CA LEU A 217 18.05 -39.13 -26.16
C LEU A 217 19.46 -38.66 -25.77
N LEU A 218 20.34 -39.57 -25.32
CA LEU A 218 21.77 -39.28 -25.10
C LEU A 218 22.56 -39.10 -26.41
N LYS A 219 22.16 -39.76 -27.51
CA LYS A 219 22.73 -39.52 -28.86
C LYS A 219 22.31 -38.18 -29.45
N LEU A 220 21.06 -37.75 -29.27
CA LEU A 220 20.61 -36.40 -29.65
C LEU A 220 21.28 -35.32 -28.78
N ARG A 221 21.44 -35.56 -27.48
CA ARG A 221 22.15 -34.65 -26.56
C ARG A 221 23.64 -34.50 -26.89
N ARG A 222 24.32 -35.58 -27.30
CA ARG A 222 25.72 -35.52 -27.78
C ARG A 222 25.88 -34.84 -29.14
N ARG A 223 24.88 -34.91 -30.02
CA ARG A 223 24.89 -34.19 -31.31
C ARG A 223 24.67 -32.69 -31.16
N LEU A 224 23.94 -32.23 -30.13
CA LEU A 224 23.74 -30.81 -29.85
C LEU A 224 24.90 -30.15 -29.07
N GLN A 225 25.84 -30.92 -28.53
CA GLN A 225 26.99 -30.41 -27.76
C GLN A 225 28.32 -30.40 -28.53
N SER A 226 28.33 -30.73 -29.82
CA SER A 226 29.56 -30.76 -30.65
C SER A 226 29.56 -29.78 -31.84
N ALA A 227 28.61 -28.83 -31.89
CA ALA A 227 28.70 -27.73 -32.85
C ALA A 227 29.71 -26.66 -32.32
N PRO A 228 30.81 -26.37 -33.03
CA PRO A 228 31.71 -25.30 -32.64
C PRO A 228 30.99 -23.95 -32.78
N TRP A 229 31.16 -23.10 -31.77
CA TRP A 229 30.80 -21.70 -31.85
C TRP A 229 31.59 -21.02 -32.98
N VAL A 230 30.91 -20.56 -34.02
CA VAL A 230 31.42 -19.51 -34.90
C VAL A 230 30.37 -18.41 -34.94
N GLY A 231 30.70 -17.28 -34.30
CA GLY A 231 29.89 -16.08 -34.36
C GLY A 231 30.04 -15.36 -35.70
N GLY A 232 29.03 -14.57 -36.07
CA GLY A 232 29.11 -13.59 -37.14
C GLY A 232 27.87 -13.53 -38.01
N TRP A 233 27.21 -12.37 -38.01
CA TRP A 233 26.12 -12.00 -38.91
C TRP A 233 26.57 -12.02 -40.38
N ALA A 234 25.79 -12.64 -41.29
CA ALA A 234 25.59 -12.19 -42.66
C ALA A 234 24.63 -13.10 -43.46
N ALA A 235 23.65 -12.45 -44.10
CA ALA A 235 23.08 -12.69 -45.43
C ALA A 235 22.54 -14.08 -45.87
N ASN A 236 21.27 -14.08 -46.29
CA ASN A 236 20.69 -15.04 -47.26
C ASN A 236 21.48 -15.06 -48.58
N PRO A 237 21.47 -16.19 -49.30
CA PRO A 237 20.63 -16.34 -50.51
C PRO A 237 19.97 -17.74 -50.59
N ALA A 238 18.66 -17.82 -50.83
CA ALA A 238 17.99 -17.92 -52.15
C ALA A 238 18.13 -19.28 -52.87
N ALA A 239 16.95 -19.86 -53.17
CA ALA A 239 16.61 -20.80 -54.26
C ALA A 239 17.44 -22.10 -54.34
N THR A 240 16.83 -23.29 -54.36
CA THR A 240 16.11 -23.89 -55.50
C THR A 240 15.64 -25.25 -54.95
N THR A 241 14.36 -25.60 -54.87
CA THR A 241 13.52 -26.11 -55.95
C THR A 241 12.07 -26.13 -55.45
N ALA A 242 11.26 -25.20 -55.95
CA ALA A 242 9.81 -25.26 -55.84
C ALA A 242 9.27 -25.28 -57.28
N ALA A 243 8.80 -26.44 -57.73
CA ALA A 243 7.88 -26.58 -58.84
C ALA A 243 7.40 -28.04 -58.95
N ALA A 244 6.11 -28.17 -59.28
CA ALA A 244 5.27 -29.37 -59.39
C ALA A 244 4.67 -29.82 -58.03
N LEU A 245 3.36 -29.82 -57.81
CA LEU A 245 2.22 -29.75 -58.74
C LEU A 245 1.00 -29.25 -57.94
N ASP A 246 0.31 -28.27 -58.52
CA ASP A 246 -0.96 -27.74 -58.03
C ASP A 246 -2.12 -28.71 -58.32
N THR A 247 -3.25 -28.47 -57.64
CA THR A 247 -4.60 -29.05 -57.85
C THR A 247 -4.86 -30.48 -57.35
N ALA A 248 -5.52 -30.56 -56.19
CA ALA A 248 -6.55 -31.57 -55.93
C ALA A 248 -7.63 -30.96 -55.04
N GLU A 249 -8.83 -30.84 -55.62
CA GLU A 249 -10.05 -30.37 -55.02
C GLU A 249 -10.46 -31.13 -53.77
N ALA A 250 -11.27 -30.44 -52.99
CA ALA A 250 -12.17 -30.94 -51.97
C ALA A 250 -12.76 -32.33 -52.26
N THR A 251 -12.23 -33.38 -51.63
CA THR A 251 -13.05 -34.52 -51.19
C THR A 251 -12.33 -35.37 -50.13
N GLY A 252 -12.99 -35.58 -48.98
CA GLY A 252 -12.87 -36.76 -48.12
C GLY A 252 -11.49 -37.28 -47.69
N THR A 253 -11.06 -36.92 -46.47
CA THR A 253 -10.70 -37.83 -45.36
C THR A 253 -9.82 -37.08 -44.35
N GLY A 254 -10.41 -36.72 -43.20
CA GLY A 254 -9.75 -35.91 -42.18
C GLY A 254 -8.57 -36.64 -41.54
N THR A 255 -7.36 -36.26 -41.94
CA THR A 255 -6.12 -36.62 -41.25
C THR A 255 -6.22 -36.13 -39.80
N ARG A 256 -6.42 -37.04 -38.85
CA ARG A 256 -6.49 -36.74 -37.41
C ARG A 256 -5.15 -36.14 -36.97
N ARG A 257 -5.09 -34.80 -36.92
CA ARG A 257 -3.95 -34.02 -36.43
C ARG A 257 -3.63 -34.48 -34.99
N GLY A 258 -2.37 -34.83 -34.73
CA GLY A 258 -1.91 -35.47 -33.50
C GLY A 258 -2.37 -34.71 -32.24
N ARG A 259 -2.90 -35.45 -31.26
CA ARG A 259 -3.36 -34.93 -29.95
C ARG A 259 -2.22 -34.79 -28.94
N VAL A 260 -1.01 -35.21 -29.29
CA VAL A 260 0.17 -35.22 -28.42
C VAL A 260 1.33 -34.56 -29.15
N GLY A 261 2.16 -33.82 -28.44
CA GLY A 261 3.35 -33.17 -28.97
C GLY A 261 4.42 -32.94 -27.90
N PHE A 262 5.50 -32.28 -28.29
CA PHE A 262 6.57 -31.83 -27.41
C PHE A 262 6.66 -30.30 -27.42
N TYR A 263 6.78 -29.70 -26.24
CA TYR A 263 6.96 -28.26 -26.08
C TYR A 263 7.86 -27.96 -24.87
N LYS A 264 8.95 -27.21 -25.08
CA LYS A 264 9.92 -26.79 -24.04
C LYS A 264 10.37 -27.94 -23.11
N GLY A 265 10.63 -29.10 -23.69
CA GLY A 265 11.08 -30.30 -22.97
C GLY A 265 9.97 -31.14 -22.33
N ASN A 266 8.71 -30.71 -22.39
CA ASN A 266 7.56 -31.46 -21.85
C ASN A 266 6.79 -32.17 -22.97
N VAL A 267 6.32 -33.39 -22.70
CA VAL A 267 5.30 -34.04 -23.51
C VAL A 267 3.96 -33.39 -23.17
N VAL A 268 3.28 -32.85 -24.17
CA VAL A 268 2.05 -32.08 -24.01
C VAL A 268 0.89 -32.73 -24.76
N HIS A 269 -0.30 -32.65 -24.18
CA HIS A 269 -1.54 -32.93 -24.88
C HIS A 269 -2.07 -31.64 -25.53
N ILE A 270 -2.37 -31.69 -26.82
CA ILE A 270 -2.82 -30.56 -27.63
C ILE A 270 -4.32 -30.70 -27.88
N LYS A 271 -5.12 -29.82 -27.27
CA LYS A 271 -6.58 -29.76 -27.44
C LYS A 271 -6.97 -28.56 -28.31
N ARG A 272 -7.54 -28.82 -29.49
CA ARG A 272 -7.99 -27.77 -30.40
C ARG A 272 -9.22 -27.05 -29.87
N VAL A 273 -9.24 -25.73 -30.04
CA VAL A 273 -10.40 -24.89 -29.76
C VAL A 273 -10.92 -24.35 -31.08
N TYR A 274 -12.15 -24.72 -31.42
CA TYR A 274 -12.78 -24.31 -32.68
C TYR A 274 -13.46 -22.93 -32.50
N LYS A 275 -12.66 -21.88 -32.71
CA LYS A 275 -13.12 -20.49 -32.75
C LYS A 275 -12.48 -19.80 -33.96
N LYS A 276 -13.17 -18.80 -34.54
CA LYS A 276 -12.62 -18.03 -35.68
C LYS A 276 -11.48 -17.11 -35.23
N ASN A 277 -11.68 -16.43 -34.11
CA ASN A 277 -10.72 -15.59 -33.41
C ASN A 277 -10.97 -15.66 -31.90
N VAL A 278 -9.98 -15.28 -31.11
CA VAL A 278 -10.11 -15.14 -29.65
C VAL A 278 -9.61 -13.76 -29.26
N ASP A 279 -10.53 -12.91 -28.83
CA ASP A 279 -10.17 -11.61 -28.29
C ASP A 279 -9.74 -11.77 -26.83
N LEU A 280 -8.51 -11.35 -26.52
CA LEU A 280 -7.93 -11.49 -25.19
C LEU A 280 -8.45 -10.42 -24.22
N THR A 281 -9.67 -10.63 -23.71
CA THR A 281 -10.28 -9.82 -22.65
C THR A 281 -9.54 -9.98 -21.32
N ARG A 282 -9.74 -9.03 -20.40
CA ARG A 282 -9.13 -9.03 -19.06
C ARG A 282 -9.53 -10.27 -18.26
N SER A 283 -10.76 -10.73 -18.40
CA SER A 283 -11.31 -11.90 -17.72
C SER A 283 -10.68 -13.21 -18.23
N ILE A 284 -10.56 -13.38 -19.55
CA ILE A 284 -9.85 -14.52 -20.15
C ILE A 284 -8.38 -14.57 -19.71
N ARG A 285 -7.67 -13.43 -19.67
CA ARG A 285 -6.28 -13.38 -19.18
C ARG A 285 -6.18 -13.81 -17.71
N LYS A 286 -7.13 -13.39 -16.86
CA LYS A 286 -7.17 -13.80 -15.46
C LYS A 286 -7.34 -15.32 -15.32
N GLU A 287 -8.24 -15.92 -16.11
CA GLU A 287 -8.42 -17.37 -16.13
C GLU A 287 -7.13 -18.10 -16.53
N LEU A 288 -6.51 -17.71 -17.64
CA LEU A 288 -5.30 -18.37 -18.16
C LEU A 288 -4.12 -18.27 -17.19
N ILE A 289 -3.97 -17.13 -16.50
CA ILE A 289 -2.94 -16.96 -15.46
C ILE A 289 -3.28 -17.84 -14.24
N GLN A 290 -4.52 -17.81 -13.76
CA GLN A 290 -4.95 -18.58 -12.59
C GLN A 290 -4.78 -20.08 -12.80
N VAL A 291 -5.19 -20.60 -13.96
CA VAL A 291 -5.07 -22.02 -14.28
C VAL A 291 -3.61 -22.44 -14.47
N ARG A 292 -2.74 -21.55 -14.96
CA ARG A 292 -1.31 -21.80 -15.05
C ARG A 292 -0.62 -21.85 -13.67
N GLU A 293 -1.02 -20.97 -12.76
CA GLU A 293 -0.44 -20.90 -11.42
C GLU A 293 -1.00 -22.00 -10.49
N MET A 294 -2.16 -22.56 -10.83
CA MET A 294 -2.74 -23.69 -10.13
C MET A 294 -1.89 -24.95 -10.31
N ARG A 295 -1.42 -25.50 -9.19
CA ARG A 295 -0.76 -26.81 -9.15
C ARG A 295 -1.42 -27.67 -8.09
N HIS A 296 -1.91 -28.82 -8.49
CA HIS A 296 -2.54 -29.78 -7.61
C HIS A 296 -2.31 -31.19 -8.18
N GLU A 297 -2.18 -32.20 -7.32
CA GLU A 297 -1.90 -33.58 -7.72
C GLU A 297 -2.97 -34.16 -8.64
N ASN A 298 -4.24 -33.82 -8.38
CA ASN A 298 -5.39 -34.32 -9.15
C ASN A 298 -5.83 -33.38 -10.30
N VAL A 299 -5.02 -32.40 -10.69
CA VAL A 299 -5.34 -31.44 -11.78
C VAL A 299 -4.19 -31.43 -12.78
N THR A 300 -4.48 -31.68 -14.05
CA THR A 300 -3.45 -31.71 -15.10
C THR A 300 -2.80 -30.32 -15.21
N PRO A 301 -1.47 -30.20 -15.08
CA PRO A 301 -0.82 -28.90 -15.20
C PRO A 301 -1.06 -28.25 -16.57
N PHE A 302 -1.54 -27.00 -16.54
CA PHE A 302 -1.71 -26.19 -17.74
C PHE A 302 -0.37 -25.58 -18.16
N ILE A 303 0.02 -25.83 -19.41
CA ILE A 303 1.30 -25.35 -19.97
C ILE A 303 1.08 -23.99 -20.64
N GLY A 304 0.02 -23.87 -21.43
CA GLY A 304 -0.30 -22.64 -22.13
C GLY A 304 -1.38 -22.80 -23.19
N ALA A 305 -1.65 -21.72 -23.92
CA ALA A 305 -2.62 -21.71 -25.00
C ALA A 305 -2.07 -20.95 -26.21
N CYS A 306 -2.35 -21.47 -27.40
CA CYS A 306 -2.22 -20.73 -28.65
C CYS A 306 -3.56 -20.07 -28.97
N VAL A 307 -3.50 -18.78 -29.29
CA VAL A 307 -4.65 -17.91 -29.57
C VAL A 307 -4.65 -17.41 -31.02
N ASP A 308 -3.61 -17.76 -31.78
CA ASP A 308 -3.39 -17.27 -33.13
C ASP A 308 -4.20 -18.13 -34.13
N PRO A 309 -5.14 -17.55 -34.89
CA PRO A 309 -5.86 -18.27 -35.95
C PRO A 309 -4.88 -18.75 -37.04
N PRO A 310 -5.08 -19.92 -37.66
CA PRO A 310 -6.21 -20.86 -37.52
C PRO A 310 -5.97 -21.99 -36.49
N ASN A 311 -4.87 -21.94 -35.72
CA ASN A 311 -4.42 -23.05 -34.88
C ASN A 311 -4.64 -22.78 -33.38
N ILE A 312 -5.82 -22.29 -33.01
CA ILE A 312 -6.16 -22.03 -31.60
C ILE A 312 -6.26 -23.36 -30.83
N CYS A 313 -5.48 -23.49 -29.75
CA CYS A 313 -5.44 -24.71 -28.96
C CYS A 313 -4.97 -24.47 -27.52
N VAL A 314 -5.27 -25.43 -26.66
CA VAL A 314 -4.82 -25.51 -25.27
C VAL A 314 -3.80 -26.64 -25.14
N LEU A 315 -2.70 -26.37 -24.44
CA LEU A 315 -1.65 -27.33 -24.14
C LEU A 315 -1.68 -27.64 -22.64
N THR A 316 -1.89 -28.90 -22.31
CA THR A 316 -1.74 -29.43 -20.94
C THR A 316 -0.62 -30.46 -20.91
N LEU A 317 -0.10 -30.77 -19.72
CA LEU A 317 0.85 -31.87 -19.56
C LEU A 317 0.22 -33.18 -20.06
N PHE A 318 1.01 -34.02 -20.72
CA PHE A 318 0.58 -35.36 -21.08
C PHE A 318 0.57 -36.26 -19.84
N CYS A 319 -0.58 -36.90 -19.59
CA CYS A 319 -0.74 -37.85 -18.49
C CYS A 319 -0.64 -39.27 -19.03
N ALA A 320 0.11 -40.13 -18.33
CA ALA A 320 0.32 -41.51 -18.73
C ALA A 320 -0.92 -42.38 -18.44
N ARG A 321 -0.97 -43.55 -19.10
CA ARG A 321 -2.02 -44.55 -18.87
C ARG A 321 -2.05 -44.99 -17.40
N GLY A 322 -3.22 -44.94 -16.78
CA GLY A 322 -3.49 -45.29 -15.39
C GLY A 322 -3.77 -44.10 -14.45
N SER A 323 -3.68 -42.84 -14.90
CA SER A 323 -3.91 -41.67 -14.04
C SER A 323 -5.35 -41.12 -14.10
N LEU A 324 -5.79 -40.57 -12.96
CA LEU A 324 -7.06 -39.88 -12.78
C LEU A 324 -6.78 -38.41 -12.50
N GLU A 325 -6.96 -37.56 -13.50
CA GLU A 325 -6.68 -36.13 -13.38
C GLU A 325 -7.78 -35.29 -14.03
N ILE A 326 -8.10 -34.16 -13.41
CA ILE A 326 -9.04 -33.18 -13.94
C ILE A 326 -8.30 -32.32 -14.97
N ALA A 327 -8.76 -32.35 -16.22
CA ALA A 327 -8.24 -31.52 -17.30
C ALA A 327 -9.17 -30.35 -17.62
N ASP A 328 -8.59 -29.30 -18.19
CA ASP A 328 -9.29 -28.09 -18.66
C ASP A 328 -10.05 -27.30 -17.57
N PHE A 329 -9.64 -27.44 -16.31
CA PHE A 329 -10.23 -26.71 -15.20
C PHE A 329 -10.08 -25.18 -15.39
N GLY A 330 -11.14 -24.41 -15.11
CA GLY A 330 -11.08 -22.96 -14.99
C GLY A 330 -11.10 -22.17 -16.31
N LEU A 331 -11.06 -22.82 -17.48
CA LEU A 331 -11.03 -22.18 -18.81
C LEU A 331 -12.43 -21.89 -19.40
N HIS A 332 -13.37 -21.46 -18.55
CA HIS A 332 -14.78 -21.33 -18.91
C HIS A 332 -15.02 -20.23 -19.95
N GLU A 333 -14.49 -19.02 -19.77
CA GLU A 333 -14.67 -17.93 -20.73
C GLU A 333 -13.78 -18.08 -21.96
N PHE A 334 -12.55 -18.61 -21.79
CA PHE A 334 -11.68 -18.92 -22.92
C PHE A 334 -12.32 -19.90 -23.92
N ARG A 335 -13.18 -20.81 -23.43
CA ARG A 335 -13.86 -21.81 -24.25
C ARG A 335 -15.33 -21.49 -24.53
N ALA A 336 -15.96 -20.57 -23.79
CA ALA A 336 -17.30 -20.07 -24.05
C ALA A 336 -17.43 -19.53 -25.49
N ALA A 337 -18.56 -19.79 -26.16
CA ALA A 337 -18.75 -19.46 -27.58
C ALA A 337 -17.82 -20.22 -28.55
N GLN A 338 -17.38 -21.43 -28.21
CA GLN A 338 -17.13 -22.42 -29.27
C GLN A 338 -18.43 -22.55 -30.04
N THR A 339 -18.51 -21.89 -31.20
CA THR A 339 -19.62 -22.10 -32.12
C THR A 339 -19.57 -23.57 -32.49
N CYS A 340 -20.47 -24.36 -31.92
CA CYS A 340 -20.96 -25.55 -32.59
C CYS A 340 -21.28 -25.07 -34.00
N VAL A 341 -20.45 -25.40 -34.98
CA VAL A 341 -20.77 -25.12 -36.37
C VAL A 341 -22.15 -25.74 -36.57
N PRO A 342 -23.21 -24.98 -36.90
CA PRO A 342 -24.52 -25.55 -37.13
C PRO A 342 -24.48 -26.15 -38.53
N GLN A 343 -23.80 -27.28 -38.67
CA GLN A 343 -23.83 -28.06 -39.89
C GLN A 343 -24.02 -29.51 -39.47
N LYS A 344 -25.32 -29.85 -39.40
CA LYS A 344 -25.94 -31.04 -38.78
C LYS A 344 -26.06 -30.93 -37.26
N VAL A 345 -27.31 -30.82 -36.79
CA VAL A 345 -27.72 -31.18 -35.43
C VAL A 345 -27.26 -32.63 -35.23
N SER A 346 -26.04 -32.79 -34.73
CA SER A 346 -25.41 -34.08 -34.60
C SER A 346 -25.67 -34.59 -33.19
N GLU A 347 -25.88 -35.89 -33.09
CA GLU A 347 -25.93 -36.67 -31.85
C GLU A 347 -24.86 -36.24 -30.81
N ASN A 348 -23.72 -35.73 -31.28
CA ASN A 348 -22.61 -35.23 -30.45
C ASN A 348 -22.92 -34.00 -29.59
N ALA A 349 -23.87 -33.13 -29.99
CA ALA A 349 -24.24 -31.96 -29.20
C ALA A 349 -25.00 -32.34 -27.91
N PHE A 350 -25.78 -33.42 -27.96
CA PHE A 350 -26.50 -33.95 -26.80
C PHE A 350 -25.63 -34.85 -25.92
N ARG A 351 -24.56 -35.44 -26.48
CA ARG A 351 -23.59 -36.25 -25.73
C ARG A 351 -22.89 -35.46 -24.63
N GLY A 352 -22.68 -34.17 -24.83
CA GLY A 352 -22.11 -33.33 -23.80
C GLY A 352 -23.02 -33.15 -22.59
N LEU A 353 -24.33 -33.07 -22.83
CA LEU A 353 -25.32 -32.80 -21.79
C LEU A 353 -25.64 -34.00 -20.88
N LEU A 354 -25.15 -35.21 -21.20
CA LEU A 354 -25.54 -36.44 -20.50
C LEU A 354 -25.12 -36.47 -19.03
N TRP A 355 -23.98 -35.82 -18.72
CA TRP A 355 -23.41 -35.74 -17.38
C TRP A 355 -23.80 -34.45 -16.64
N ARG A 356 -24.61 -33.59 -17.28
CA ARG A 356 -25.06 -32.33 -16.69
C ARG A 356 -26.26 -32.57 -15.78
N ALA A 357 -26.22 -31.95 -14.62
CA ALA A 357 -27.28 -32.10 -13.63
C ALA A 357 -28.62 -31.53 -14.12
N PRO A 358 -29.75 -32.18 -13.79
CA PRO A 358 -31.07 -31.83 -14.31
C PRO A 358 -31.51 -30.42 -13.91
N GLU A 359 -31.07 -29.91 -12.77
CA GLU A 359 -31.33 -28.54 -12.34
C GLU A 359 -30.64 -27.51 -13.23
N LEU A 360 -29.44 -27.80 -13.75
CA LEU A 360 -28.73 -26.92 -14.66
C LEU A 360 -29.33 -26.96 -16.07
N LEU A 361 -29.84 -28.12 -16.50
CA LEU A 361 -30.52 -28.29 -17.78
C LEU A 361 -31.86 -27.53 -17.88
N ARG A 362 -32.54 -27.34 -16.75
CA ARG A 362 -33.82 -26.62 -16.69
C ARG A 362 -33.66 -25.09 -16.62
N MET A 363 -32.46 -24.58 -16.40
CA MET A 363 -32.19 -23.14 -16.35
C MET A 363 -32.07 -22.55 -17.75
N ALA A 364 -32.74 -21.42 -17.99
CA ALA A 364 -32.62 -20.69 -19.26
C ALA A 364 -31.21 -20.10 -19.48
N SER A 365 -30.51 -19.76 -18.38
CA SER A 365 -29.15 -19.23 -18.38
C SER A 365 -28.35 -19.84 -17.21
N PRO A 366 -27.82 -21.07 -17.38
CA PRO A 366 -27.02 -21.69 -16.34
C PRO A 366 -25.73 -20.88 -16.07
N PRO A 367 -25.25 -20.82 -14.82
CA PRO A 367 -24.01 -20.14 -14.49
C PRO A 367 -22.83 -20.79 -15.23
N ALA A 368 -21.98 -19.99 -15.88
CA ALA A 368 -20.84 -20.49 -16.67
C ALA A 368 -19.83 -21.32 -15.86
N ARG A 369 -19.80 -21.15 -14.53
CA ARG A 369 -18.95 -21.90 -13.60
C ARG A 369 -19.61 -23.15 -13.01
N GLY A 370 -20.86 -23.45 -13.39
CA GLY A 370 -21.62 -24.55 -12.81
C GLY A 370 -21.97 -24.34 -11.34
N THR A 371 -22.34 -25.43 -10.66
CA THR A 371 -22.64 -25.44 -9.22
C THR A 371 -21.98 -26.65 -8.57
N GLN A 372 -21.60 -26.52 -7.29
CA GLN A 372 -21.04 -27.64 -6.53
C GLN A 372 -21.99 -28.86 -6.50
N LYS A 373 -23.32 -28.62 -6.45
CA LYS A 373 -24.31 -29.69 -6.48
C LYS A 373 -24.39 -30.39 -7.85
N GLY A 374 -24.20 -29.64 -8.93
CA GLY A 374 -24.09 -30.22 -10.26
C GLY A 374 -22.84 -31.09 -10.42
N ASP A 375 -21.71 -30.69 -9.84
CA ASP A 375 -20.49 -31.50 -9.82
C ASP A 375 -20.70 -32.83 -9.07
N VAL A 376 -21.40 -32.82 -7.94
CA VAL A 376 -21.74 -34.05 -7.19
C VAL A 376 -22.60 -35.00 -8.03
N TYR A 377 -23.60 -34.49 -8.76
CA TYR A 377 -24.43 -35.30 -9.64
C TYR A 377 -23.60 -35.98 -10.73
N SER A 378 -22.76 -35.21 -11.43
CA SER A 378 -21.94 -35.72 -12.53
C SER A 378 -20.98 -36.82 -12.09
N PHE A 379 -20.38 -36.67 -10.89
CA PHE A 379 -19.49 -37.64 -10.31
C PHE A 379 -20.24 -38.95 -10.02
N GLY A 380 -21.50 -38.86 -9.60
CA GLY A 380 -22.38 -40.01 -9.45
C GLY A 380 -22.63 -40.76 -10.76
N ILE A 381 -22.84 -40.03 -11.88
CA ILE A 381 -23.01 -40.63 -13.20
C ILE A 381 -21.70 -41.29 -13.68
N VAL A 382 -20.55 -40.65 -13.50
CA VAL A 382 -19.24 -41.23 -13.83
C VAL A 382 -18.99 -42.51 -13.01
N LEU A 383 -19.32 -42.50 -11.72
CA LEU A 383 -19.19 -43.66 -10.84
C LEU A 383 -20.10 -44.82 -11.30
N TYR A 384 -21.33 -44.50 -11.72
CA TYR A 384 -22.26 -45.47 -12.30
C TYR A 384 -21.71 -46.11 -13.59
N GLU A 385 -21.09 -45.33 -14.47
CA GLU A 385 -20.44 -45.86 -15.68
C GLU A 385 -19.24 -46.76 -15.38
N ILE A 386 -18.41 -46.38 -14.39
CA ILE A 386 -17.25 -47.16 -13.97
C ILE A 386 -17.67 -48.52 -13.40
N ILE A 387 -18.66 -48.54 -12.51
CA ILE A 387 -19.15 -49.76 -11.85
C ILE A 387 -19.91 -50.64 -12.84
N GLY A 388 -20.84 -50.04 -13.59
CA GLY A 388 -21.77 -50.76 -14.45
C GLY A 388 -21.25 -51.10 -15.84
N ARG A 389 -20.11 -50.50 -16.27
CA ARG A 389 -19.51 -50.67 -17.60
C ARG A 389 -20.50 -50.51 -18.77
N HIS A 390 -21.53 -49.71 -18.57
CA HIS A 390 -22.49 -49.26 -19.57
C HIS A 390 -22.41 -47.73 -19.67
N GLY A 391 -23.03 -47.15 -20.70
CA GLY A 391 -23.10 -45.69 -20.82
C GLY A 391 -23.85 -45.02 -19.65
N PRO A 392 -23.94 -43.69 -19.64
CA PRO A 392 -24.39 -42.91 -18.48
C PRO A 392 -25.84 -43.20 -18.07
N TRP A 393 -26.63 -43.82 -18.96
CA TRP A 393 -28.03 -44.23 -18.73
C TRP A 393 -28.33 -45.68 -19.13
N GLY A 394 -27.34 -46.58 -19.04
CA GLY A 394 -27.59 -48.03 -19.10
C GLY A 394 -27.68 -48.66 -20.51
N GLN A 395 -27.45 -47.91 -21.59
CA GLN A 395 -27.30 -48.50 -22.93
C GLN A 395 -25.88 -49.07 -23.12
N LYS A 396 -25.74 -50.22 -23.80
CA LYS A 396 -24.44 -50.77 -24.19
C LYS A 396 -23.70 -49.74 -25.04
N ALA A 397 -22.47 -49.39 -24.65
CA ALA A 397 -21.62 -48.52 -25.46
C ALA A 397 -21.48 -49.12 -26.88
N PRO A 398 -21.57 -48.32 -27.96
CA PRO A 398 -21.35 -48.84 -29.30
C PRO A 398 -19.94 -49.43 -29.37
N PRO A 399 -19.74 -50.57 -30.07
CA PRO A 399 -18.45 -51.24 -30.11
C PRO A 399 -17.39 -50.31 -30.71
N THR A 400 -16.42 -49.91 -29.90
CA THR A 400 -15.23 -49.19 -30.35
C THR A 400 -14.31 -50.17 -31.05
N HIS A 401 -14.48 -50.35 -32.36
CA HIS A 401 -13.49 -51.07 -33.17
C HIS A 401 -12.10 -50.41 -33.00
N GLY A 402 -11.20 -51.12 -32.30
CA GLY A 402 -9.74 -51.01 -32.44
C GLY A 402 -9.07 -49.69 -32.04
N LYS A 403 -9.58 -48.92 -31.07
CA LYS A 403 -8.90 -47.70 -30.58
C LYS A 403 -8.48 -47.86 -29.12
N SER A 404 -7.19 -47.66 -28.86
CA SER A 404 -6.57 -47.60 -27.52
C SER A 404 -7.49 -46.86 -26.53
N CYS A 405 -7.86 -47.55 -25.45
CA CYS A 405 -8.81 -47.10 -24.43
C CYS A 405 -8.26 -45.96 -23.58
N SER A 406 -8.32 -44.72 -24.08
CA SER A 406 -8.64 -43.60 -23.19
C SER A 406 -10.16 -43.55 -23.13
N LEU A 407 -10.78 -43.99 -22.02
CA LEU A 407 -12.16 -43.58 -21.76
C LEU A 407 -12.06 -42.12 -21.32
N ASP A 408 -12.08 -41.23 -22.30
CA ASP A 408 -12.35 -39.82 -22.07
C ASP A 408 -13.81 -39.75 -21.59
N PHE A 409 -14.05 -39.91 -20.29
CA PHE A 409 -15.34 -39.63 -19.69
C PHE A 409 -15.54 -38.12 -19.81
N TYR A 410 -16.45 -37.73 -20.70
CA TYR A 410 -16.84 -36.34 -20.85
C TYR A 410 -17.70 -35.96 -19.65
N CYS A 411 -17.07 -35.71 -18.51
CA CYS A 411 -17.75 -35.06 -17.40
C CYS A 411 -17.99 -33.59 -17.80
N GLU A 412 -19.03 -33.34 -18.61
CA GLU A 412 -19.42 -32.00 -19.05
C GLU A 412 -20.24 -31.27 -17.94
N THR A 413 -19.72 -31.32 -16.71
CA THR A 413 -20.20 -30.55 -15.54
C THR A 413 -20.21 -29.06 -15.76
N GLN A 414 -19.27 -28.64 -16.57
CA GLN A 414 -19.12 -27.32 -17.10
C GLN A 414 -19.00 -27.56 -18.59
N GLU A 415 -19.43 -26.62 -19.41
CA GLU A 415 -19.50 -26.77 -20.86
C GLU A 415 -18.17 -27.21 -21.53
N TYR A 416 -17.05 -27.30 -20.78
CA TYR A 416 -15.71 -27.62 -21.28
C TYR A 416 -14.73 -28.40 -20.35
N THR A 417 -15.05 -28.68 -19.08
CA THR A 417 -14.15 -29.42 -18.17
C THR A 417 -14.14 -30.91 -18.52
N THR A 418 -13.00 -31.60 -18.43
CA THR A 418 -12.92 -33.01 -18.85
C THR A 418 -12.17 -33.81 -17.78
N ILE A 419 -12.83 -34.80 -17.17
CA ILE A 419 -12.15 -35.77 -16.30
C ILE A 419 -11.45 -36.77 -17.21
N ARG A 420 -10.13 -36.84 -17.12
CA ARG A 420 -9.36 -37.85 -17.85
C ARG A 420 -9.12 -39.04 -16.95
N ILE A 421 -9.66 -40.17 -17.38
CA ILE A 421 -9.36 -41.47 -16.81
C ILE A 421 -8.69 -42.27 -17.90
N VAL A 422 -7.37 -42.30 -17.86
CA VAL A 422 -6.60 -43.10 -18.82
C VAL A 422 -6.52 -44.50 -18.21
N PHE A 423 -7.20 -45.50 -18.77
CA PHE A 423 -7.11 -46.89 -18.29
C PHE A 423 -6.01 -47.64 -18.98
#